data_AF-A0A554LG48-F1
#
_entry.id   AF-A0A554LG48-F1
#
_cell.length_a   1.000
_cell.length_b   1.000
_cell.length_c   1.000
_cell.angle_alpha   90.00
_cell.angle_beta   90.00
_cell.angle_gamma   90.00
#
_symmetry.space_group_name_H-M   'P 1'
#
loop_
_entity.id
_entity.type
_entity.pdbx_description
1 polymer ?
#
loop_
_entity_poly.entity_id
_entity_poly.type
_entity_poly.pdbx_seq_one_letter_code
_entity_poly.pdbx_strand_id
1 'polypeptide(L)' 'MTIVKVRSKNYGDGVVDVANWADPNIFMLDFVDKIGDTWPVYKKDLVYVGVEEI' A
#
# COMPACT_ATOMS: atom_id res chain seq x y z
N MET A 1 10.87 4.27 8.94
CA MET A 1 10.41 3.58 7.71
C MET A 1 9.38 4.45 7.04
N THR A 2 9.51 4.74 5.75
CA THR A 2 8.54 5.56 5.02
C THR A 2 7.49 4.66 4.38
N ILE A 3 6.21 5.01 4.55
CA ILE A 3 5.09 4.25 4.02
C ILE A 3 4.16 5.14 3.19
N VAL A 4 3.48 4.55 2.21
CA VAL A 4 2.38 5.17 1.47
C VAL A 4 1.07 4.74 2.11
N LYS A 5 0.27 5.71 2.54
CA LYS A 5 -1.13 5.50 2.89
C LYS A 5 -1.93 5.32 1.62
N VAL A 6 -2.65 4.22 1.53
CA VAL A 6 -3.45 3.85 0.36
C VAL A 6 -4.85 3.41 0.78
N ARG A 7 -5.79 3.47 -0.17
CA ARG A 7 -7.11 2.86 -0.06
C ARG A 7 -7.27 1.78 -1.12
N SER A 8 -7.45 0.54 -0.68
CA SER A 8 -7.82 -0.60 -1.52
C SER A 8 -9.33 -0.63 -1.77
N LYS A 9 -9.71 -1.00 -2.99
CA LYS A 9 -11.13 -1.24 -3.34
C LYS A 9 -11.75 -2.43 -2.58
N ASN A 10 -10.93 -3.40 -2.17
CA ASN A 10 -11.39 -4.66 -1.58
C ASN A 10 -11.19 -4.72 -0.06
N TYR A 11 -10.17 -4.02 0.46
CA TYR A 11 -9.72 -4.17 1.86
C TYR A 11 -9.76 -2.86 2.66
N GLY A 12 -10.21 -1.77 2.05
CA GLY A 12 -10.30 -0.47 2.73
C GLY A 12 -8.96 0.25 2.85
N ASP A 13 -8.80 1.05 3.89
CA ASP A 13 -7.60 1.85 4.12
C ASP A 13 -6.46 1.00 4.69
N GLY A 14 -5.24 1.27 4.25
CA GLY A 14 -4.04 0.63 4.77
C GLY A 14 -2.77 1.31 4.27
N VAL A 15 -1.67 0.57 4.30
CA VAL A 15 -0.34 1.09 4.01
C VAL A 15 0.45 0.11 3.15
N VAL A 16 1.41 0.66 2.40
CA VAL A 16 2.41 -0.10 1.64
C VAL A 16 3.76 0.58 1.80
N ASP A 17 4.84 -0.17 1.64
CA ASP A 17 6.20 0.39 1.68
C ASP A 17 6.44 1.39 0.53
N VAL A 18 7.07 2.53 0.82
CA VAL A 18 7.34 3.59 -0.18
C VAL A 18 8.29 3.13 -1.28
N ALA A 19 9.31 2.33 -0.96
CA ALA A 19 10.27 1.86 -1.96
C ALA A 19 9.58 0.94 -2.95
N ASN A 20 8.73 0.04 -2.44
CA ASN A 20 7.94 -0.85 -3.30
C ASN A 20 6.90 -0.08 -4.12
N TRP A 21 6.28 0.96 -3.54
CA TRP A 21 5.36 1.82 -4.28
C TRP A 21 6.06 2.63 -5.38
N ALA A 22 7.30 3.07 -5.17
CA ALA A 22 8.04 3.85 -6.16
C ALA A 22 8.60 3.00 -7.31
N ASP A 23 8.82 1.70 -7.11
CA ASP A 23 9.35 0.81 -8.14
C ASP A 23 8.32 0.61 -9.28
N PRO A 24 8.67 0.94 -10.54
CA PRO A 24 7.80 0.71 -11.69
C PRO A 24 7.69 -0.77 -12.10
N ASN A 25 8.61 -1.64 -11.65
CA ASN A 25 8.60 -3.06 -11.97
C ASN A 25 7.71 -3.89 -11.02
N ILE A 26 7.26 -3.28 -9.92
CA ILE A 26 6.39 -3.92 -8.94
C ILE A 26 4.92 -3.63 -9.28
N PHE A 27 4.19 -4.69 -9.63
CA PHE A 27 2.77 -4.63 -9.98
C PHE A 27 1.85 -5.06 -8.83
N MET A 28 2.37 -5.85 -7.90
CA MET A 28 1.65 -6.40 -6.76
C MET A 28 2.41 -6.02 -5.49
N LEU A 29 1.68 -5.50 -4.50
CA LEU A 29 2.23 -4.93 -3.28
C LEU A 29 1.66 -5.65 -2.07
N ASP A 30 2.49 -5.77 -1.03
CA ASP A 30 2.04 -6.20 0.29
C ASP A 30 1.31 -5.03 0.96
N PHE A 31 -0.01 -5.06 0.86
CA PHE A 31 -0.91 -4.12 1.53
C PHE A 31 -1.12 -4.58 2.97
N VAL A 32 -0.82 -3.70 3.92
CA VAL A 32 -1.09 -3.92 5.34
C VAL A 32 -2.30 -3.08 5.73
N ASP A 33 -3.36 -3.71 6.23
CA ASP A 33 -4.56 -3.01 6.64
C ASP A 33 -4.42 -2.33 8.02
N LYS A 34 -5.50 -1.70 8.50
CA LYS A 34 -5.51 -0.99 9.80
C LYS A 34 -5.36 -1.92 11.02
N ILE A 35 -5.61 -3.21 10.89
CA ILE A 35 -5.49 -4.17 11.99
C ILE A 35 -4.17 -4.96 11.93
N GLY A 36 -3.39 -4.77 10.86
CA GLY A 36 -2.07 -5.36 10.67
C GLY A 36 -2.05 -6.61 9.80
N ASP A 37 -3.18 -6.97 9.18
CA ASP A 37 -3.23 -8.10 8.26
C ASP A 37 -2.62 -7.72 6.91
N THR A 38 -1.86 -8.65 6.33
CA THR A 38 -1.13 -8.41 5.07
C THR A 38 -1.78 -9.17 3.92
N TRP A 39 -2.06 -8.47 2.83
CA TRP A 39 -2.69 -9.01 1.63
C TRP A 39 -1.92 -8.61 0.37
N PRO A 40 -1.68 -9.53 -0.58
CA PRO A 40 -1.12 -9.17 -1.88
C PRO A 40 -2.19 -8.46 -2.72
N VAL A 41 -1.93 -7.21 -3.12
CA VAL A 41 -2.87 -6.38 -3.88
C VAL A 41 -2.19 -5.76 -5.10
N TYR A 42 -2.87 -5.77 -6.26
CA TYR A 42 -2.35 -5.08 -7.43
C TYR A 42 -2.31 -3.56 -7.21
N LYS A 43 -1.19 -2.93 -7.58
CA LYS A 43 -0.96 -1.48 -7.43
C LYS A 43 -2.03 -0.63 -8.13
N LYS A 44 -2.60 -1.12 -9.24
CA LYS A 44 -3.70 -0.47 -9.97
C LYS A 44 -5.02 -0.40 -9.18
N ASP A 45 -5.19 -1.24 -8.17
CA ASP A 45 -6.39 -1.34 -7.34
C ASP A 45 -6.26 -0.54 -6.04
N LEU A 46 -5.13 0.15 -5.85
CA LEU A 46 -4.83 1.02 -4.73
C LEU A 46 -4.94 2.49 -5.14
N VAL A 47 -5.58 3.28 -4.29
CA VAL A 47 -5.68 4.73 -4.44
C VAL A 47 -4.73 5.39 -3.47
N TYR A 48 -3.85 6.26 -3.97
CA TYR A 48 -2.95 7.05 -3.14
C TYR A 48 -3.72 8.00 -2.23
N VAL A 49 -3.38 8.03 -0.94
CA VAL A 49 -3.95 8.94 0.06
C VAL A 49 -2.89 9.92 0.58
N GLY A 50 -1.69 9.43 0.89
CA GLY A 50 -0.60 10.25 1.44
C GLY A 50 0.66 9.45 1.71
N VAL A 51 1.69 10.12 2.24
CA VAL A 51 2.93 9.49 2.72
C VAL A 51 3.12 9.84 4.18
N GLU A 52 3.61 8.89 4.97
CA GLU A 52 3.97 9.08 6.38
C GLU A 52 5.32 8.43 6.67
N GLU A 53 6.03 8.99 7.65
CA GLU A 53 7.27 8.45 8.19
C GLU A 53 6.99 7.89 9.60
N ILE A 54 7.30 6.61 9.80
CA ILE A 54 7.13 5.87 11.07
C ILE A 54 8.48 5.57 11.69
#